data_AF-A0A3P6STV3-F1
#
_entry.id   AF-A0A3P6STV3-F1
#
_cell.length_a   1.000
_cell.length_b   1.000
_cell.length_c   1.000
_cell.angle_alpha   90.00
_cell.angle_beta   90.00
_cell.angle_gamma   90.00
#
_symmetry.space_group_name_H-M   'P 1'
#
loop_
_entity.id
_entity.type
_entity.pdbx_description
1 polymer ?
#
loop_
_entity_poly.entity_id
_entity_poly.type
_entity_poly.pdbx_seq_one_letter_code
_entity_poly.pdbx_strand_id
1 'polypeptide(L)'
;HEEEANDEGRTIAPVKSESHETTELLKLIHAESAGHFERRLSRELTPDEISKFEQAKRQLSTGRAKLKKQQTLEKVRYRIEVLDDEQQQQEVNNPDIEQGLANDICTIIDGILPLIREYSEFIADDNFIRQLRNALLQQASVICFPGDVPPTDLFHSQLSTIIDDTLSQYVGSKVGEVREELIFDTSEILYNELTFFQLMCNIDNLAA
;
A
#
# COMPACT_ATOMS: atom_id res chain seq x y z
N HIS A 1 17.58 -13.84 -76.97
CA HIS A 1 17.02 -12.52 -76.63
C HIS A 1 16.51 -12.56 -75.18
N GLU A 2 17.34 -12.67 -74.14
CA GLU A 2 18.73 -12.20 -73.92
C GLU A 2 18.89 -10.68 -73.84
N GLU A 3 19.93 -10.31 -73.07
CA GLU A 3 20.43 -8.98 -72.69
C GLU A 3 19.59 -8.18 -71.65
N GLU A 4 20.18 -7.51 -70.65
CA GLU A 4 21.31 -7.71 -69.70
C GLU A 4 21.62 -6.32 -69.09
N ALA A 5 21.84 -6.24 -67.77
CA ALA A 5 22.53 -5.15 -67.03
C ALA A 5 21.91 -3.71 -67.15
N ASN A 6 22.13 -2.70 -66.29
CA ASN A 6 22.72 -2.50 -64.95
C ASN A 6 22.15 -1.14 -64.40
N ASP A 7 22.31 -0.63 -63.16
CA ASP A 7 22.91 -1.03 -61.87
C ASP A 7 22.22 -0.17 -60.75
N GLU A 8 22.84 -0.01 -59.58
CA GLU A 8 22.67 1.03 -58.54
C GLU A 8 21.29 1.20 -57.86
N GLY A 9 21.15 0.60 -56.67
CA GLY A 9 20.02 0.89 -55.78
C GLY A 9 19.98 0.00 -54.53
N ARG A 10 21.01 0.03 -53.68
CA ARG A 10 21.06 -0.79 -52.45
C ARG A 10 20.12 -0.24 -51.37
N THR A 11 18.82 -0.52 -51.47
CA THR A 11 17.83 -0.13 -50.46
C THR A 11 18.04 -0.93 -49.18
N ILE A 12 18.52 -0.25 -48.13
CA ILE A 12 18.67 -0.85 -46.80
C ILE A 12 17.27 -1.09 -46.22
N ALA A 13 16.94 -2.34 -45.94
CA ALA A 13 15.72 -2.66 -45.20
C ALA A 13 15.83 -2.12 -43.77
N PRO A 14 14.83 -1.37 -43.26
CA PRO A 14 14.80 -1.01 -41.86
C PRO A 14 14.50 -2.28 -41.05
N VAL A 15 15.50 -2.74 -40.31
CA VAL A 15 15.30 -3.76 -39.26
C VAL A 15 14.26 -3.19 -38.30
N LYS A 16 13.07 -3.78 -38.30
CA LYS A 16 11.96 -3.33 -37.46
C LYS A 16 12.22 -3.84 -36.04
N SER A 17 12.88 -3.01 -35.25
CA SER A 17 13.39 -3.35 -33.92
C SER A 17 12.35 -3.98 -32.99
N GLU A 18 12.82 -4.90 -32.16
CA GLU A 18 12.09 -5.64 -31.13
C GLU A 18 11.69 -4.73 -29.96
N SER A 19 10.79 -3.77 -30.20
CA SER A 19 10.37 -2.78 -29.19
C SER A 19 9.07 -3.13 -28.46
N HIS A 20 8.52 -4.34 -28.65
CA HIS A 20 7.22 -4.72 -28.10
C HIS A 20 7.27 -5.68 -26.90
N GLU A 21 8.33 -6.47 -26.71
CA GLU A 21 8.47 -7.32 -25.51
C GLU A 21 8.98 -6.55 -24.29
N THR A 22 9.86 -5.56 -24.50
CA THR A 22 10.40 -4.73 -23.41
C THR A 22 9.34 -3.81 -22.78
N THR A 23 8.27 -3.48 -23.50
CA THR A 23 7.16 -2.67 -22.99
C THR A 23 6.14 -3.44 -22.14
N GLU A 24 6.05 -4.77 -22.28
CA GLU A 24 5.19 -5.58 -21.40
C GLU A 24 5.93 -5.97 -20.12
N LEU A 25 7.22 -6.30 -20.19
CA LEU A 25 8.02 -6.56 -18.99
C LEU A 25 8.19 -5.34 -18.07
N LEU A 26 8.20 -4.12 -18.62
CA LEU A 26 8.21 -2.88 -17.82
C LEU A 26 6.86 -2.53 -17.17
N LYS A 27 5.76 -3.20 -17.56
CA LYS A 27 4.50 -3.15 -16.79
C LYS A 27 4.53 -4.13 -15.61
N LEU A 28 5.14 -5.29 -15.80
CA LEU A 28 5.20 -6.36 -14.80
C LEU A 28 6.09 -6.04 -13.58
N ILE A 29 6.98 -5.03 -13.69
CA ILE A 29 7.93 -4.63 -12.62
C ILE A 29 7.46 -3.35 -11.89
N HIS A 30 6.30 -2.78 -12.25
CA HIS A 30 5.71 -1.61 -11.60
C HIS A 30 4.54 -1.91 -10.63
N ALA A 31 4.25 -3.19 -10.37
CA ALA A 31 3.39 -3.58 -9.25
C ALA A 31 4.07 -3.21 -7.91
N GLU A 32 3.37 -2.82 -6.84
CA GLU A 32 1.94 -3.08 -6.57
C GLU A 32 1.23 -1.85 -5.95
N SER A 33 1.94 -1.03 -5.18
CA SER A 33 1.36 0.13 -4.47
C SER A 33 0.96 1.32 -5.37
N ALA A 34 1.55 1.47 -6.57
CA ALA A 34 1.31 2.65 -7.41
C ALA A 34 -0.01 2.58 -8.21
N GLY A 35 -0.52 1.38 -8.52
CA GLY A 35 -1.67 1.18 -9.41
C GLY A 35 -3.00 1.58 -8.80
N HIS A 36 -3.23 1.30 -7.52
CA HIS A 36 -4.50 1.62 -6.86
C HIS A 36 -4.73 3.14 -6.72
N PHE A 37 -3.65 3.93 -6.66
CA PHE A 37 -3.74 5.38 -6.51
C PHE A 37 -4.13 6.12 -7.79
N GLU A 38 -3.92 5.55 -8.98
CA GLU A 38 -4.41 6.15 -10.25
C GLU A 38 -5.96 6.22 -10.27
N ARG A 39 -6.64 5.43 -9.43
CA ARG A 39 -8.09 5.49 -9.22
C ARG A 39 -8.56 6.81 -8.55
N ARG A 40 -7.65 7.69 -8.08
CA ARG A 40 -7.98 9.09 -7.72
C ARG A 40 -8.53 9.92 -8.87
N LEU A 41 -8.21 9.56 -10.11
CA LEU A 41 -8.31 10.44 -11.29
C LEU A 41 -9.72 10.60 -11.89
N SER A 42 -10.77 10.12 -11.21
CA SER A 42 -12.18 10.34 -11.61
C SER A 42 -12.66 11.80 -11.45
N ARG A 43 -11.81 12.68 -10.91
CA ARG A 43 -12.05 14.13 -10.77
C ARG A 43 -10.86 14.87 -11.39
N GLU A 44 -11.11 15.92 -12.15
CA GLU A 44 -10.05 16.78 -12.67
C GLU A 44 -9.30 17.42 -11.49
N LEU A 45 -8.10 16.90 -11.20
CA LEU A 45 -7.20 17.47 -10.21
C LEU A 45 -6.62 18.78 -10.74
N THR A 46 -6.46 19.76 -9.85
CA THR A 46 -5.74 20.98 -10.19
C THR A 46 -4.25 20.69 -10.46
N PRO A 47 -3.55 21.52 -11.25
CA PRO A 47 -2.12 21.37 -11.47
C PRO A 47 -1.28 21.38 -10.18
N ASP A 48 -1.75 22.06 -9.13
CA ASP A 48 -1.15 22.07 -7.79
C ASP A 48 -1.28 20.70 -7.11
N GLU A 49 -2.48 20.11 -7.08
CA GLU A 49 -2.71 18.78 -6.51
C GLU A 49 -1.91 17.69 -7.24
N ILE A 50 -1.75 17.80 -8.56
CA ILE A 50 -0.91 16.89 -9.36
C ILE A 50 0.58 17.04 -8.97
N SER A 51 1.05 18.28 -8.76
CA SER A 51 2.42 18.54 -8.29
C SER A 51 2.66 17.97 -6.89
N LYS A 52 1.72 18.20 -5.97
CA LYS A 52 1.73 17.65 -4.59
C LYS A 52 1.76 16.12 -4.60
N PHE A 53 0.92 15.51 -5.44
CA PHE A 53 0.85 14.05 -5.63
C PHE A 53 2.20 13.46 -6.07
N GLU A 54 2.80 14.03 -7.12
CA GLU A 54 4.11 13.60 -7.63
C GLU A 54 5.23 13.80 -6.59
N GLN A 55 5.19 14.89 -5.82
CA GLN A 55 6.14 15.15 -4.74
C GLN A 55 6.02 14.09 -3.62
N ALA A 56 4.80 13.76 -3.19
CA ALA A 56 4.56 12.72 -2.19
C ALA A 56 5.05 11.34 -2.67
N LYS A 57 4.74 10.96 -3.92
CA LYS A 57 5.20 9.71 -4.55
C LYS A 57 6.74 9.60 -4.59
N ARG A 58 7.43 10.71 -4.90
CA ARG A 58 8.90 10.78 -4.87
C ARG A 58 9.46 10.61 -3.45
N GLN A 59 8.85 11.22 -2.44
CA GLN A 59 9.27 11.08 -1.03
C GLN A 59 9.16 9.63 -0.54
N LEU A 60 8.03 8.95 -0.83
CA LEU A 60 7.83 7.52 -0.53
C LEU A 60 8.86 6.61 -1.21
N SER A 61 9.33 6.99 -2.39
CA SER A 61 10.31 6.23 -3.16
C SER A 61 11.74 6.33 -2.63
N THR A 62 12.02 7.25 -1.70
CA THR A 62 13.37 7.46 -1.14
C THR A 62 13.87 6.28 -0.30
N GLY A 63 15.18 6.06 -0.26
CA GLY A 63 15.79 5.04 0.61
C GLY A 63 15.48 5.24 2.10
N ARG A 64 15.33 6.50 2.56
CA ARG A 64 14.92 6.83 3.93
C ARG A 64 13.47 6.43 4.21
N ALA A 65 12.55 6.66 3.28
CA ALA A 65 11.16 6.22 3.42
C ALA A 65 11.05 4.69 3.41
N LYS A 66 11.77 4.01 2.50
CA LYS A 66 11.85 2.54 2.47
C LYS A 66 12.40 1.94 3.78
N LEU A 67 13.45 2.54 4.35
CA LEU A 67 13.98 2.13 5.65
C LEU A 67 12.98 2.34 6.79
N LYS A 68 12.28 3.48 6.82
CA LYS A 68 11.21 3.74 7.81
C LYS A 68 10.03 2.76 7.67
N LYS A 69 9.65 2.40 6.44
CA LYS A 69 8.67 1.33 6.19
C LYS A 69 9.13 0.01 6.78
N GLN A 70 10.35 -0.43 6.44
CA GLN A 70 10.93 -1.67 6.96
C GLN A 70 10.98 -1.69 8.50
N GLN A 71 11.43 -0.60 9.13
CA GLN A 71 11.44 -0.47 10.59
C GLN A 71 10.04 -0.52 11.22
N THR A 72 9.03 -0.01 10.51
CA THR A 72 7.63 -0.06 10.96
C THR A 72 7.07 -1.47 10.88
N LEU A 73 7.28 -2.17 9.77
CA LEU A 73 6.85 -3.56 9.59
C LEU A 73 7.55 -4.52 10.57
N GLU A 74 8.85 -4.32 10.82
CA GLU A 74 9.61 -5.06 11.84
C GLU A 74 9.03 -4.85 13.25
N LYS A 75 8.66 -3.61 13.58
CA LYS A 75 8.04 -3.26 14.87
C LYS A 75 6.65 -3.88 15.04
N VAL A 76 5.86 -3.94 13.96
CA VAL A 76 4.57 -4.66 13.96
C VAL A 76 4.80 -6.15 14.18
N ARG A 77 5.72 -6.79 13.45
CA ARG A 77 6.02 -8.23 13.61
C ARG A 77 6.42 -8.57 15.04
N TYR A 78 7.38 -7.83 15.62
CA TYR A 78 7.81 -8.03 17.00
C TYR A 78 6.67 -7.85 18.02
N ARG A 79 5.77 -6.88 17.79
CA ARG A 79 4.59 -6.67 18.66
C ARG A 79 3.65 -7.88 18.63
N ILE A 80 3.48 -8.53 17.48
CA ILE A 80 2.63 -9.72 17.32
C ILE A 80 3.29 -10.94 17.95
N GLU A 81 4.60 -11.15 17.73
CA GLU A 81 5.39 -12.22 18.36
C GLU A 81 5.23 -12.17 19.90
N VAL A 82 5.43 -11.00 20.52
CA VAL A 82 5.26 -10.81 21.97
C VAL A 82 3.82 -11.05 22.45
N LEU A 83 2.81 -10.74 21.63
CA LEU A 83 1.40 -10.95 21.98
C LEU A 83 0.96 -12.42 21.89
N ASP A 84 1.70 -13.27 21.19
CA ASP A 84 1.45 -14.71 21.09
C ASP A 84 2.13 -15.51 22.22
N ASP A 85 3.30 -15.06 22.69
CA ASP A 85 4.07 -15.77 23.71
C ASP A 85 3.51 -15.66 25.14
N GLU A 86 2.88 -14.54 25.55
CA GLU A 86 2.49 -14.34 26.96
C GLU A 86 1.11 -13.68 27.22
N GLN A 87 0.37 -14.24 28.20
CA GLN A 87 -0.71 -13.55 28.92
C GLN A 87 -0.19 -12.45 29.88
N GLN A 88 0.98 -11.87 29.62
CA GLN A 88 1.61 -10.90 30.52
C GLN A 88 1.56 -9.50 29.92
N GLN A 89 0.70 -8.66 30.51
CA GLN A 89 0.71 -7.21 30.30
C GLN A 89 1.99 -6.61 30.89
N GLN A 90 3.09 -6.67 30.15
CA GLN A 90 4.20 -5.74 30.33
C GLN A 90 4.26 -4.81 29.13
N GLU A 91 3.72 -3.62 29.36
CA GLU A 91 3.87 -2.46 28.48
C GLU A 91 5.36 -2.18 28.30
N VAL A 92 5.93 -2.60 27.17
CA VAL A 92 7.32 -2.35 26.78
C VAL A 92 7.46 -0.85 26.47
N ASN A 93 7.62 -0.10 27.55
CA ASN A 93 7.97 1.31 27.56
C ASN A 93 9.40 1.47 27.03
N ASN A 94 9.54 1.44 25.71
CA ASN A 94 10.70 1.95 24.99
C ASN A 94 10.49 3.45 24.75
N PRO A 95 11.15 4.35 25.51
CA PRO A 95 10.90 5.79 25.43
C PRO A 95 11.73 6.44 24.31
N ASP A 96 11.87 5.78 23.15
CA ASP A 96 12.41 6.43 21.94
C ASP A 96 11.25 6.82 21.04
N ILE A 97 10.80 8.05 21.27
CA ILE A 97 9.52 8.57 20.84
C ILE A 97 9.67 9.21 19.46
N GLU A 98 9.56 8.40 18.40
CA GLU A 98 8.76 8.83 17.25
C GLU A 98 7.28 8.61 17.60
N GLN A 99 6.64 9.61 18.24
CA GLN A 99 5.17 9.70 18.18
C GLN A 99 4.80 9.94 16.72
N GLY A 100 4.05 9.03 16.14
CA GLY A 100 3.69 9.06 14.73
C GLY A 100 3.47 7.65 14.18
N LEU A 101 3.54 7.58 12.85
CA LEU A 101 2.90 6.54 12.04
C LEU A 101 3.16 5.08 12.46
N ALA A 102 4.33 4.75 12.97
CA ALA A 102 4.63 3.38 13.39
C ALA A 102 3.83 2.93 14.63
N ASN A 103 3.50 3.84 15.55
CA ASN A 103 2.60 3.54 16.68
C ASN A 103 1.14 3.48 16.22
N ASP A 104 0.76 4.37 15.30
CA ASP A 104 -0.56 4.44 14.69
C ASP A 104 -0.92 3.10 14.03
N ILE A 105 -0.03 2.57 13.19
CA ILE A 105 -0.21 1.28 12.52
C ILE A 105 -0.27 0.14 13.55
N CYS A 106 0.63 0.10 14.53
CA CYS A 106 0.54 -0.91 15.61
C CYS A 106 -0.82 -0.87 16.33
N THR A 107 -1.39 0.32 16.55
CA THR A 107 -2.70 0.47 17.21
C THR A 107 -3.85 -0.01 16.31
N ILE A 108 -3.77 0.21 15.00
CA ILE A 108 -4.72 -0.34 14.02
C ILE A 108 -4.67 -1.87 14.01
N ILE A 109 -3.46 -2.44 13.98
CA ILE A 109 -3.25 -3.89 13.99
C ILE A 109 -3.75 -4.50 15.30
N ASP A 110 -3.41 -3.94 16.45
CA ASP A 110 -3.93 -4.38 17.76
C ASP A 110 -5.47 -4.40 17.78
N GLY A 111 -6.11 -3.43 17.13
CA GLY A 111 -7.56 -3.32 17.02
C GLY A 111 -8.23 -4.41 16.17
N ILE A 112 -7.49 -5.12 15.31
CA ILE A 112 -8.01 -6.21 14.46
C ILE A 112 -7.53 -7.61 14.86
N LEU A 113 -6.44 -7.71 15.65
CA LEU A 113 -5.93 -8.98 16.16
C LEU A 113 -6.99 -9.86 16.86
N PRO A 114 -7.92 -9.33 17.68
CA PRO A 114 -8.98 -10.15 18.29
C PRO A 114 -9.86 -10.87 17.27
N LEU A 115 -10.21 -10.20 16.16
CA LEU A 115 -11.03 -10.77 15.09
C LEU A 115 -10.26 -11.87 14.33
N ILE A 116 -8.98 -11.64 14.01
CA ILE A 116 -8.13 -12.65 13.36
C ILE A 116 -8.00 -13.89 14.25
N ARG A 117 -7.81 -13.70 15.57
CA ARG A 117 -7.72 -14.78 16.55
C ARG A 117 -9.03 -15.56 16.69
N GLU A 118 -10.18 -14.89 16.74
CA GLU A 118 -11.51 -15.52 16.77
C GLU A 118 -11.74 -16.41 15.55
N TYR A 119 -11.29 -15.99 14.37
CA TYR A 119 -11.50 -16.70 13.11
C TYR A 119 -10.37 -17.70 12.75
N SER A 120 -9.34 -17.86 13.58
CA SER A 120 -8.13 -18.66 13.30
C SER A 120 -8.39 -20.08 12.77
N GLU A 121 -9.38 -20.79 13.32
CA GLU A 121 -9.70 -22.16 12.92
C GLU A 121 -10.63 -22.27 11.71
N PHE A 122 -11.10 -21.14 11.19
CA PHE A 122 -12.03 -21.08 10.07
C PHE A 122 -11.33 -20.75 8.75
N ILE A 123 -12.01 -21.07 7.66
CA ILE A 123 -11.68 -20.57 6.32
C ILE A 123 -12.19 -19.14 6.21
N ALA A 124 -11.37 -18.23 5.69
CA ALA A 124 -11.76 -16.86 5.41
C ALA A 124 -12.87 -16.81 4.35
N ASP A 125 -14.06 -16.33 4.75
CA ASP A 125 -15.21 -16.11 3.87
C ASP A 125 -15.46 -14.61 3.63
N ASP A 126 -16.38 -14.28 2.71
CA ASP A 126 -16.77 -12.90 2.40
C ASP A 126 -17.25 -12.10 3.63
N ASN A 127 -17.72 -12.79 4.68
CA ASN A 127 -18.21 -12.16 5.90
C ASN A 127 -17.07 -11.81 6.85
N PHE A 128 -16.08 -12.69 7.02
CA PHE A 128 -14.83 -12.41 7.72
C PHE A 128 -14.08 -11.25 7.06
N ILE A 129 -13.85 -11.32 5.74
CA ILE A 129 -13.14 -10.26 4.99
C ILE A 129 -13.84 -8.90 5.13
N ARG A 130 -15.18 -8.87 5.03
CA ARG A 130 -15.98 -7.65 5.23
C ARG A 130 -15.87 -7.09 6.65
N GLN A 131 -15.89 -7.95 7.67
CA GLN A 131 -15.72 -7.52 9.07
C GLN A 131 -14.31 -6.97 9.31
N LEU A 132 -13.28 -7.66 8.83
CA LEU A 132 -11.88 -7.26 8.95
C LEU A 132 -11.63 -5.90 8.28
N ARG A 133 -12.12 -5.71 7.05
CA ARG A 133 -12.07 -4.42 6.35
C ARG A 133 -12.77 -3.31 7.13
N ASN A 134 -13.98 -3.56 7.62
CA ASN A 134 -14.73 -2.54 8.36
C ASN A 134 -14.00 -2.15 9.66
N ALA A 135 -13.40 -3.12 10.36
CA ALA A 135 -12.57 -2.87 11.54
C ALA A 135 -11.33 -2.05 11.19
N LEU A 136 -10.60 -2.41 10.13
CA LEU A 136 -9.44 -1.65 9.63
C LEU A 136 -9.79 -0.20 9.31
N LEU A 137 -10.87 0.03 8.54
CA LEU A 137 -11.33 1.37 8.18
C LEU A 137 -11.74 2.19 9.41
N GLN A 138 -12.40 1.57 10.37
CA GLN A 138 -12.79 2.23 11.62
C GLN A 138 -11.55 2.66 12.42
N GLN A 139 -10.58 1.75 12.64
CA GLN A 139 -9.35 2.06 13.37
C GLN A 139 -8.52 3.13 12.66
N ALA A 140 -8.31 3.00 11.35
CA ALA A 140 -7.59 4.00 10.56
C ALA A 140 -8.27 5.38 10.59
N SER A 141 -9.60 5.42 10.53
CA SER A 141 -10.36 6.68 10.60
C SER A 141 -10.19 7.38 11.95
N VAL A 142 -10.26 6.64 13.06
CA VAL A 142 -10.07 7.18 14.42
C VAL A 142 -8.69 7.81 14.59
N ILE A 143 -7.64 7.21 14.01
CA ILE A 143 -6.27 7.73 14.14
C ILE A 143 -5.99 8.89 13.16
N CYS A 144 -6.50 8.83 11.93
CA CYS A 144 -6.24 9.87 10.93
C CYS A 144 -7.07 11.14 11.14
N PHE A 145 -8.23 11.02 11.79
CA PHE A 145 -9.17 12.12 12.03
C PHE A 145 -9.58 12.18 13.51
N PRO A 146 -8.66 12.48 14.44
CA PRO A 146 -8.97 12.56 15.86
C PRO A 146 -9.84 13.80 16.15
N GLY A 147 -11.08 13.58 16.59
CA GLY A 147 -12.08 14.61 16.92
C GLY A 147 -13.29 14.58 15.99
N ASP A 148 -14.08 15.65 15.99
CA ASP A 148 -15.30 15.77 15.16
C ASP A 148 -15.03 16.13 13.67
N VAL A 149 -13.81 15.88 13.18
CA VAL A 149 -13.48 16.07 11.76
C VAL A 149 -13.87 14.80 11.01
N PRO A 150 -14.86 14.83 10.10
CA PRO A 150 -15.20 13.64 9.34
C PRO A 150 -14.04 13.25 8.42
N PRO A 151 -13.74 11.95 8.25
CA PRO A 151 -12.84 11.48 7.22
C PRO A 151 -13.24 12.06 5.86
N THR A 152 -12.28 12.50 5.06
CA THR A 152 -12.59 12.93 3.70
C THR A 152 -13.11 11.72 2.92
N ASP A 153 -14.30 11.81 2.32
CA ASP A 153 -14.93 10.71 1.55
C ASP A 153 -13.94 10.04 0.57
N LEU A 154 -13.07 10.85 -0.02
CA LEU A 154 -12.00 10.42 -0.93
C LEU A 154 -10.97 9.49 -0.27
N PHE A 155 -10.50 9.81 0.94
CA PHE A 155 -9.56 8.98 1.69
C PHE A 155 -10.21 7.65 2.10
N HIS A 156 -11.40 7.71 2.69
CA HIS A 156 -12.12 6.51 3.12
C HIS A 156 -12.45 5.60 1.91
N SER A 157 -12.84 6.17 0.77
CA SER A 157 -13.08 5.41 -0.46
C SER A 157 -11.81 4.78 -1.04
N GLN A 158 -10.67 5.50 -1.06
CA GLN A 158 -9.38 4.96 -1.50
C GLN A 158 -8.95 3.79 -0.61
N LEU A 159 -8.86 4.04 0.70
CA LEU A 159 -8.39 3.05 1.67
C LEU A 159 -9.32 1.83 1.71
N SER A 160 -10.64 2.01 1.60
CA SER A 160 -11.58 0.88 1.49
C SER A 160 -11.28 0.04 0.27
N THR A 161 -11.06 0.66 -0.88
CA THR A 161 -10.84 -0.08 -2.13
C THR A 161 -9.51 -0.83 -2.11
N ILE A 162 -8.46 -0.23 -1.53
CA ILE A 162 -7.16 -0.88 -1.38
C ILE A 162 -7.24 -2.05 -0.39
N ILE A 163 -7.94 -1.89 0.73
CA ILE A 163 -8.17 -2.99 1.67
C ILE A 163 -9.06 -4.08 1.05
N ASP A 164 -10.12 -3.74 0.31
CA ASP A 164 -10.94 -4.71 -0.42
C ASP A 164 -10.09 -5.49 -1.45
N ASP A 165 -9.29 -4.79 -2.26
CA ASP A 165 -8.39 -5.39 -3.25
C ASP A 165 -7.37 -6.34 -2.55
N THR A 166 -6.67 -5.87 -1.50
CA THR A 166 -5.66 -6.67 -0.75
C THR A 166 -6.26 -7.85 0.02
N LEU A 167 -7.40 -7.68 0.70
CA LEU A 167 -7.98 -8.76 1.50
C LEU A 167 -8.63 -9.85 0.64
N SER A 168 -8.99 -9.55 -0.61
CA SER A 168 -9.63 -10.51 -1.52
C SER A 168 -8.80 -11.77 -1.77
N GLN A 169 -7.46 -11.68 -1.70
CA GLN A 169 -6.56 -12.81 -1.94
C GLN A 169 -6.64 -13.90 -0.85
N TYR A 170 -7.12 -13.58 0.35
CA TYR A 170 -7.21 -14.53 1.46
C TYR A 170 -8.51 -15.35 1.47
N VAL A 171 -9.49 -15.02 0.63
CA VAL A 171 -10.76 -15.77 0.56
C VAL A 171 -10.48 -17.24 0.19
N GLY A 172 -10.94 -18.17 1.03
CA GLY A 172 -10.70 -19.60 0.87
C GLY A 172 -9.47 -20.14 1.60
N SER A 173 -8.62 -19.29 2.17
CA SER A 173 -7.47 -19.69 3.01
C SER A 173 -7.87 -19.90 4.47
N LYS A 174 -7.17 -20.78 5.21
CA LYS A 174 -7.38 -20.90 6.66
C LYS A 174 -6.74 -19.70 7.38
N VAL A 175 -7.53 -18.95 8.14
CA VAL A 175 -7.10 -17.66 8.74
C VAL A 175 -5.85 -17.83 9.60
N GLY A 176 -5.77 -18.87 10.43
CA GLY A 176 -4.62 -19.14 11.29
C GLY A 176 -3.33 -19.49 10.54
N GLU A 177 -3.42 -19.99 9.29
CA GLU A 177 -2.25 -20.33 8.46
C GLU A 177 -1.70 -19.10 7.71
N VAL A 178 -2.57 -18.18 7.29
CA VAL A 178 -2.19 -16.94 6.57
C VAL A 178 -2.09 -15.71 7.46
N ARG A 179 -2.29 -15.84 8.78
CA ARG A 179 -2.38 -14.72 9.74
C ARG A 179 -1.21 -13.73 9.64
N GLU A 180 0.02 -14.23 9.49
CA GLU A 180 1.25 -13.41 9.49
C GLU A 180 1.40 -12.65 8.18
N GLU A 181 1.11 -13.29 7.05
CA GLU A 181 1.06 -12.67 5.72
C GLU A 181 -0.05 -11.62 5.63
N LEU A 182 -1.26 -11.95 6.11
CA LEU A 182 -2.41 -11.05 6.19
C LEU A 182 -2.10 -9.79 7.00
N ILE A 183 -1.46 -9.93 8.16
CA ILE A 183 -1.09 -8.77 8.98
C ILE A 183 0.06 -7.99 8.33
N PHE A 184 1.03 -8.65 7.69
CA PHE A 184 2.13 -7.98 6.98
C PHE A 184 1.61 -7.12 5.82
N ASP A 185 0.81 -7.69 4.91
CA ASP A 185 0.26 -6.99 3.75
C ASP A 185 -0.66 -5.84 4.19
N THR A 186 -1.50 -6.08 5.20
CA THR A 186 -2.33 -5.05 5.82
C THR A 186 -1.48 -3.91 6.41
N SER A 187 -0.37 -4.21 7.07
CA SER A 187 0.54 -3.21 7.63
C SER A 187 1.31 -2.44 6.55
N GLU A 188 1.64 -3.10 5.45
CA GLU A 188 2.25 -2.50 4.26
C GLU A 188 1.30 -1.48 3.61
N ILE A 189 0.05 -1.85 3.32
CA ILE A 189 -0.91 -0.90 2.72
C ILE A 189 -1.20 0.27 3.66
N LEU A 190 -1.38 0.02 4.97
CA LEU A 190 -1.55 1.09 5.96
C LEU A 190 -0.33 2.03 5.97
N TYR A 191 0.90 1.51 5.94
CA TYR A 191 2.09 2.36 5.86
C TYR A 191 2.10 3.24 4.62
N ASN A 192 1.85 2.66 3.44
CA ASN A 192 1.87 3.38 2.17
C ASN A 192 0.80 4.49 2.16
N GLU A 193 -0.46 4.13 2.47
CA GLU A 193 -1.61 5.02 2.40
C GLU A 193 -1.58 6.14 3.45
N LEU A 194 -1.23 5.80 4.70
CA LEU A 194 -1.18 6.79 5.78
C LEU A 194 0.01 7.74 5.64
N THR A 195 1.19 7.25 5.21
CA THR A 195 2.31 8.14 4.88
C THR A 195 1.94 9.07 3.72
N PHE A 196 1.27 8.53 2.69
CA PHE A 196 0.84 9.33 1.54
C PHE A 196 -0.19 10.40 1.95
N PHE A 197 -1.18 10.04 2.78
CA PHE A 197 -2.16 10.99 3.30
C PHE A 197 -1.50 12.09 4.14
N GLN A 198 -0.60 11.72 5.06
CA GLN A 198 0.18 12.67 5.85
C GLN A 198 1.01 13.61 4.96
N LEU A 199 1.61 13.12 3.87
CA LEU A 199 2.33 13.96 2.91
C LEU A 199 1.36 14.91 2.18
N MET A 200 0.26 14.40 1.62
CA MET A 200 -0.74 15.23 0.92
C MET A 200 -1.31 16.35 1.80
N CYS A 201 -1.57 16.09 3.07
CA CYS A 201 -2.09 17.09 4.01
C CYS A 201 -1.03 18.06 4.53
N ASN A 202 0.26 17.70 4.50
CA ASN A 202 1.34 18.53 5.04
C ASN A 202 2.23 19.23 4.00
N ILE A 203 2.05 19.02 2.69
CA ILE A 203 2.87 19.75 1.69
C ILE A 203 2.66 21.28 1.79
N ASP A 204 1.46 21.74 2.17
CA ASP A 204 1.21 23.17 2.44
C ASP A 204 1.97 23.70 3.68
N ASN A 205 2.38 22.83 4.61
CA ASN A 205 3.22 23.18 5.78
C ASN A 205 4.74 23.03 5.52
N LEU A 206 5.14 22.42 4.39
CA LEU A 206 6.55 22.23 4.03
C LEU A 206 7.09 23.32 3.08
N ALA A 207 6.25 24.28 2.72
CA ALA A 207 6.55 25.39 1.81
C ALA A 207 6.68 26.77 2.51
N ALA A 208 6.77 26.77 3.86
CA ALA A 208 6.92 27.95 4.72
C ALA A 208 8.33 28.06 5.33
#